data_AF-A0A3B8ZJY4-F1
#
_entry.id   AF-A0A3B8ZJY4-F1
#
_cell.length_a   1.000
_cell.length_b   1.000
_cell.length_c   1.000
_cell.angle_alpha   90.00
_cell.angle_beta   90.00
_cell.angle_gamma   90.00
#
_symmetry.space_group_name_H-M   'P 1'
#
loop_
_entity.id
_entity.type
_entity.pdbx_description
1 polymer ?
#
loop_
_entity_poly.entity_id
_entity_poly.type
_entity_poly.pdbx_seq_one_letter_code
_entity_poly.pdbx_strand_id
1 'polypeptide(L)'
;MEQDALLMQAESEFFAEEYYKCEQTYAQLIKEYPRNPYLDQIDSRRFEIADYWLKTHSADPKPFVVVNFTDSKRPWNDTGGHGKRVLEKLRLDNPIGKVSDDATMRLATNYFQKGDYDSAAATFGELRMTYPDSPHQFNAQCLELQSLLLSYMGPDYSDAPLVEAEKRAKAIVRLFPNEATTKQQELREAMVRIKYLKAEREWESGLYRQRQGENLSARMYLQRLVEDYPDTPFAQSAQELLLQMEGKPDRPPQYFAPLIKVFRVDDDERPWSKPGEQTQQ
;
A
#
# COMPACT_ATOMS: atom_id res chain seq x y z
N MET A 1 17.41 31.97 -26.34
CA MET A 1 18.82 32.26 -26.01
C MET A 1 19.13 31.87 -24.58
N GLU A 2 18.52 32.49 -23.57
CA GLU A 2 18.82 32.15 -22.15
C GLU A 2 18.39 30.72 -21.77
N GLN A 3 17.16 30.30 -22.09
CA GLN A 3 16.71 28.91 -21.87
C GLN A 3 17.60 27.87 -22.58
N ASP A 4 18.12 28.20 -23.76
CA ASP A 4 18.99 27.31 -24.54
C ASP A 4 20.38 27.21 -23.88
N ALA A 5 20.88 28.33 -23.35
CA ALA A 5 22.13 28.36 -22.59
C ALA A 5 22.03 27.55 -21.30
N LEU A 6 20.91 27.67 -20.56
CA LEU A 6 20.64 26.85 -19.37
C LEU A 6 20.58 25.36 -19.71
N LEU A 7 19.93 24.99 -20.82
CA LEU A 7 19.90 23.60 -21.27
C LEU A 7 21.31 23.10 -21.61
N MET A 8 22.10 23.86 -22.38
CA MET A 8 23.46 23.47 -22.75
C MET A 8 24.38 23.37 -21.53
N GLN A 9 24.21 24.24 -20.54
CA GLN A 9 24.91 24.15 -19.27
C GLN A 9 24.53 22.85 -18.54
N ALA A 10 23.24 22.56 -18.40
CA ALA A 10 22.77 21.37 -17.70
C ALA A 10 23.22 20.07 -18.40
N GLU A 11 23.19 20.01 -19.74
CA GLU A 11 23.73 18.87 -20.50
C GLU A 11 25.24 18.74 -20.32
N SER A 12 26.00 19.84 -20.35
CA SER A 12 27.44 19.80 -20.06
C SER A 12 27.72 19.29 -18.65
N GLU A 13 26.94 19.71 -17.66
CA GLU A 13 27.03 19.22 -16.27
C GLU A 13 26.67 17.73 -16.18
N PHE A 14 25.64 17.28 -16.91
CA PHE A 14 25.23 15.89 -16.98
C PHE A 14 26.35 15.00 -17.53
N PHE A 15 26.97 15.39 -18.66
CA PHE A 15 28.07 14.63 -19.26
C PHE A 15 29.38 14.70 -18.46
N ALA A 16 29.56 15.75 -17.65
CA ALA A 16 30.64 15.83 -16.66
C ALA A 16 30.34 15.02 -15.38
N GLU A 17 29.18 14.36 -15.30
CA GLU A 17 28.67 13.64 -14.13
C GLU A 17 28.46 14.53 -12.90
N GLU A 18 28.36 15.84 -13.07
CA GLU A 18 28.06 16.82 -12.02
C GLU A 18 26.55 16.81 -11.70
N TYR A 19 25.99 15.63 -11.40
CA TYR A 19 24.54 15.39 -11.37
C TYR A 19 23.79 16.27 -10.39
N TYR A 20 24.39 16.59 -9.23
CA TYR A 20 23.74 17.46 -8.26
C TYR A 20 23.56 18.87 -8.80
N LYS A 21 24.58 19.41 -9.45
CA LYS A 21 24.53 20.74 -10.08
C LYS A 21 23.61 20.73 -11.31
N CYS A 22 23.72 19.68 -12.11
CA CYS A 22 22.87 19.43 -13.27
C CYS A 22 21.37 19.48 -12.91
N GLU A 23 20.94 18.79 -11.85
CA GLU A 23 19.54 18.81 -11.40
C GLU A 23 19.09 20.21 -10.97
N GLN A 24 19.97 20.98 -10.31
CA GLN A 24 19.67 22.37 -9.95
C GLN A 24 19.48 23.25 -11.18
N THR A 25 20.34 23.11 -12.20
CA THR A 25 20.23 23.85 -13.46
C THR A 25 18.95 23.46 -14.22
N TYR A 26 18.58 22.17 -14.26
CA TYR A 26 17.30 21.74 -14.82
C TYR A 26 16.10 22.30 -14.05
N ALA A 27 16.14 22.26 -12.71
CA ALA A 27 15.08 22.82 -11.88
C ALA A 27 14.93 24.34 -12.09
N GLN A 28 16.04 25.06 -12.26
CA GLN A 28 16.05 26.48 -12.62
C GLN A 28 15.38 26.69 -13.98
N LEU A 29 15.79 25.94 -15.00
CA LEU A 29 15.23 26.04 -16.35
C LEU A 29 13.71 25.81 -16.38
N ILE A 30 13.21 24.77 -15.70
CA ILE A 30 11.76 24.49 -15.60
C ILE A 30 11.03 25.63 -14.88
N LYS A 31 11.61 26.13 -13.78
CA LYS A 31 11.00 27.19 -12.98
C LYS A 31 10.91 28.51 -13.73
N GLU A 32 11.99 28.92 -14.39
CA GLU A 32 12.06 30.19 -15.13
C GLU A 32 11.33 30.13 -16.47
N TYR A 33 11.32 28.95 -17.10
CA TYR A 33 10.69 28.71 -18.40
C TYR A 33 9.74 27.50 -18.36
N PRO A 34 8.55 27.61 -17.72
CA PRO A 34 7.61 26.49 -17.59
C PRO A 34 7.05 25.94 -18.90
N ARG A 35 7.14 26.71 -20.00
CA ARG A 35 6.72 26.30 -21.36
C ARG A 35 7.91 26.06 -22.30
N ASN A 36 9.03 25.61 -21.76
CA ASN A 36 10.21 25.30 -22.56
C ASN A 36 9.95 24.07 -23.45
N PRO A 37 10.54 23.99 -24.66
CA PRO A 37 10.35 22.87 -25.58
C PRO A 37 11.17 21.63 -25.21
N TYR A 38 11.97 21.68 -24.14
CA TYR A 38 12.96 20.66 -23.79
C TYR A 38 12.49 19.74 -22.66
N LEU A 39 11.25 19.88 -22.19
CA LEU A 39 10.76 19.23 -20.98
C LEU A 39 10.96 17.70 -21.00
N ASP A 40 10.63 17.02 -22.11
CA ASP A 40 10.82 15.57 -22.22
C ASP A 40 12.31 15.15 -22.16
N GLN A 41 13.20 15.95 -22.74
CA GLN A 41 14.65 15.71 -22.67
C GLN A 41 15.14 15.90 -21.22
N ILE A 42 14.74 17.00 -20.59
CA ILE A 42 15.07 17.33 -19.21
C ILE A 42 14.58 16.22 -18.27
N ASP A 43 13.33 15.78 -18.42
CA ASP A 43 12.73 14.75 -17.58
C ASP A 43 13.43 13.40 -17.75
N SER A 44 13.84 13.06 -18.97
CA SER A 44 14.65 11.86 -19.22
C SER A 44 15.96 11.90 -18.41
N ARG A 45 16.66 13.04 -18.40
CA ARG A 45 17.90 13.23 -17.62
C ARG A 45 17.66 13.25 -16.11
N ARG A 46 16.60 13.92 -15.66
CA ARG A 46 16.20 13.93 -14.25
C ARG A 46 15.86 12.53 -13.75
N PHE A 47 15.19 11.72 -14.57
CA PHE A 47 14.92 10.32 -14.26
C PHE A 47 16.21 9.52 -14.10
N GLU A 48 17.18 9.65 -15.02
CA GLU A 48 18.48 8.98 -14.93
C GLU A 48 19.25 9.36 -13.66
N ILE A 49 19.31 10.66 -13.33
CA ILE A 49 19.96 11.17 -12.11
C ILE A 49 19.27 10.61 -10.86
N ALA A 50 17.94 10.67 -10.82
CA ALA A 50 17.16 10.19 -9.69
C ALA A 50 17.31 8.68 -9.48
N ASP A 51 17.25 7.91 -10.57
CA ASP A 51 17.52 6.48 -10.58
C ASP A 51 18.91 6.19 -10.00
N TYR A 52 19.95 6.87 -10.51
CA TYR A 52 21.32 6.73 -10.03
C TYR A 52 21.43 6.98 -8.53
N TRP A 53 20.85 8.06 -8.01
CA TRP A 53 20.88 8.37 -6.57
C TRP A 53 20.16 7.32 -5.73
N LEU A 54 19.00 6.85 -6.18
CA LEU A 54 18.27 5.78 -5.50
C LEU A 54 19.07 4.47 -5.48
N LYS A 55 19.64 4.04 -6.61
CA LYS A 55 20.51 2.84 -6.70
C LYS A 55 21.73 2.97 -5.79
N THR A 56 22.37 4.12 -5.80
CA THR A 56 23.54 4.42 -4.99
C THR A 56 23.21 4.33 -3.50
N HIS A 57 22.09 4.90 -3.09
CA HIS A 57 21.63 4.82 -1.70
C HIS A 57 21.22 3.40 -1.31
N SER A 58 20.58 2.64 -2.20
CA SER A 58 20.25 1.23 -1.93
C SER A 58 21.50 0.34 -1.80
N ALA A 59 22.57 0.64 -2.53
CA ALA A 59 23.83 -0.10 -2.48
C ALA A 59 24.68 0.25 -1.24
N ASP A 60 24.70 1.52 -0.84
CA ASP A 60 25.42 2.02 0.34
C ASP A 60 24.52 3.00 1.11
N PRO A 61 23.61 2.49 1.97
CA PRO A 61 22.68 3.33 2.71
C PRO A 61 23.40 4.21 3.73
N LYS A 62 23.39 5.52 3.49
CA LYS A 62 23.94 6.53 4.41
C LYS A 62 22.82 7.23 5.18
N PRO A 63 22.94 7.40 6.51
CA PRO A 63 22.05 8.25 7.28
C PRO A 63 22.07 9.70 6.76
N PHE A 64 20.95 10.42 6.91
CA PHE A 64 20.81 11.80 6.42
C PHE A 64 21.81 12.80 7.05
N VAL A 65 22.40 12.44 8.20
CA VAL A 65 23.40 13.25 8.91
C VAL A 65 24.80 13.19 8.27
N VAL A 66 25.04 12.24 7.37
CA VAL A 66 26.33 12.10 6.69
C VAL A 66 26.39 13.10 5.54
N VAL A 67 27.39 13.99 5.59
CA VAL A 67 27.61 15.02 4.58
C VAL A 67 28.67 14.57 3.56
N ASN A 68 28.35 14.73 2.29
CA ASN A 68 29.21 14.54 1.15
C ASN A 68 29.88 15.87 0.78
N PHE A 69 31.22 15.90 0.85
CA PHE A 69 32.03 17.08 0.51
C PHE A 69 32.85 16.90 -0.77
N THR A 70 32.89 15.70 -1.36
CA THR A 70 33.91 15.35 -2.37
C THR A 70 33.36 14.74 -3.65
N ASP A 71 32.12 14.22 -3.64
CA ASP A 71 31.53 13.55 -4.80
C ASP A 71 30.43 14.41 -5.42
N SER A 72 30.73 15.12 -6.50
CA SER A 72 29.76 15.98 -7.21
C SER A 72 28.61 15.21 -7.87
N LYS A 73 28.75 13.89 -8.04
CA LYS A 73 27.68 13.02 -8.55
C LYS A 73 26.54 12.89 -7.56
N ARG A 74 26.74 13.24 -6.28
CA ARG A 74 25.76 13.01 -5.22
C ARG A 74 25.41 14.33 -4.52
N PRO A 75 24.18 14.46 -3.99
CA PRO A 75 23.82 15.57 -3.12
C PRO A 75 24.68 15.62 -1.86
N TRP A 76 24.65 16.76 -1.19
CA TRP A 76 25.38 17.01 0.05
C TRP A 76 24.99 16.04 1.17
N ASN A 77 23.74 15.60 1.23
CA ASN A 77 23.27 14.54 2.12
C ASN A 77 22.02 13.88 1.54
N ASP A 78 21.45 12.90 2.24
CA ASP A 78 20.16 12.26 1.90
C ASP A 78 20.01 11.92 0.40
N THR A 79 21.01 11.24 -0.17
CA THR A 79 21.05 10.91 -1.59
C THR A 79 19.77 10.18 -2.03
N GLY A 80 19.27 9.26 -1.20
CA GLY A 80 18.01 8.56 -1.45
C GLY A 80 16.79 9.48 -1.45
N GLY A 81 16.66 10.38 -0.48
CA GLY A 81 15.54 11.33 -0.43
C GLY A 81 15.57 12.38 -1.54
N HIS A 82 16.77 12.79 -1.98
CA HIS A 82 16.91 13.60 -3.19
C HIS A 82 16.43 12.88 -4.45
N GLY A 83 16.85 11.63 -4.67
CA GLY A 83 16.38 10.83 -5.80
C GLY A 83 14.86 10.71 -5.81
N LYS A 84 14.26 10.40 -4.65
CA LYS A 84 12.81 10.35 -4.47
C LYS A 84 12.13 11.68 -4.86
N ARG A 85 12.63 12.80 -4.34
CA ARG A 85 12.06 14.15 -4.57
C ARG A 85 12.14 14.57 -6.04
N VAL A 86 13.19 14.17 -6.74
CA VAL A 86 13.31 14.43 -8.19
C VAL A 86 12.24 13.66 -8.96
N LEU A 87 12.00 12.39 -8.65
CA LEU A 87 10.91 11.62 -9.28
C LEU A 87 9.53 12.22 -8.98
N GLU A 88 9.28 12.63 -7.74
CA GLU A 88 8.02 13.29 -7.36
C GLU A 88 7.82 14.60 -8.15
N LYS A 89 8.84 15.45 -8.22
CA LYS A 89 8.78 16.70 -8.99
C LYS A 89 8.60 16.45 -10.48
N LEU A 90 9.33 15.50 -11.07
CA LEU A 90 9.18 15.12 -12.48
C LEU A 90 7.71 14.78 -12.80
N ARG A 91 7.07 13.96 -11.95
CA ARG A 91 5.65 13.59 -12.11
C ARG A 91 4.70 14.78 -11.94
N LEU A 92 5.04 15.77 -11.13
CA LEU A 92 4.25 16.99 -10.97
C LEU A 92 4.42 17.96 -12.13
N ASP A 93 5.65 18.12 -12.61
CA ASP A 93 6.02 19.04 -13.68
C ASP A 93 5.47 18.53 -15.04
N ASN A 94 5.51 17.22 -15.26
CA ASN A 94 5.07 16.57 -16.50
C ASN A 94 4.34 15.25 -16.22
N PRO A 95 3.05 15.26 -15.81
CA PRO A 95 2.33 14.07 -15.37
C PRO A 95 2.09 13.00 -16.45
N ILE A 96 2.18 13.35 -17.73
CA ILE A 96 1.96 12.43 -18.87
C ILE A 96 3.16 12.42 -19.82
N GLY A 97 4.31 12.87 -19.32
CA GLY A 97 5.58 12.89 -20.04
C GLY A 97 6.07 11.50 -20.40
N LYS A 98 7.04 11.46 -21.32
CA LYS A 98 7.55 10.21 -21.90
C LYS A 98 8.12 9.20 -20.88
N VAL A 99 8.62 9.69 -19.75
CA VAL A 99 9.23 8.87 -18.68
C VAL A 99 8.42 8.90 -17.38
N SER A 100 7.19 9.42 -17.41
CA SER A 100 6.40 9.65 -16.20
C SER A 100 5.85 8.35 -15.60
N ASP A 101 5.56 7.36 -16.44
CA ASP A 101 5.20 6.01 -16.01
C ASP A 101 6.42 5.27 -15.43
N ASP A 102 7.59 5.36 -16.06
CA ASP A 102 8.88 4.87 -15.54
C ASP A 102 9.21 5.48 -14.17
N ALA A 103 9.06 6.80 -14.04
CA ALA A 103 9.28 7.53 -12.79
C ALA A 103 8.30 7.08 -11.70
N THR A 104 7.03 6.88 -12.06
CA THR A 104 6.00 6.39 -11.13
C THR A 104 6.30 4.95 -10.67
N MET A 105 6.65 4.06 -11.61
CA MET A 105 7.03 2.67 -11.31
C MET A 105 8.24 2.63 -10.37
N ARG A 106 9.24 3.46 -10.65
CA ARG A 106 10.45 3.54 -9.83
C ARG A 106 10.17 4.07 -8.43
N LEU A 107 9.38 5.13 -8.32
CA LEU A 107 9.00 5.69 -7.03
C LEU A 107 8.24 4.66 -6.18
N ALA A 108 7.26 3.99 -6.77
CA ALA A 108 6.51 2.92 -6.11
C ALA A 108 7.41 1.77 -5.66
N THR A 109 8.36 1.35 -6.50
CA THR A 109 9.34 0.32 -6.16
C THR A 109 10.26 0.76 -5.02
N ASN A 110 10.61 2.05 -4.94
CA ASN A 110 11.40 2.56 -3.82
C ASN A 110 10.63 2.49 -2.49
N TYR A 111 9.34 2.85 -2.49
CA TYR A 111 8.48 2.69 -1.31
C TYR A 111 8.40 1.22 -0.88
N PHE A 112 8.18 0.32 -1.84
CA PHE A 112 8.12 -1.12 -1.60
C PHE A 112 9.41 -1.66 -0.95
N GLN A 113 10.57 -1.30 -1.49
CA GLN A 113 11.87 -1.71 -0.97
C GLN A 113 12.16 -1.19 0.45
N LYS A 114 11.58 -0.06 0.82
CA LYS A 114 11.70 0.53 2.16
C LYS A 114 10.69 -0.04 3.17
N GLY A 115 9.78 -0.91 2.73
CA GLY A 115 8.71 -1.46 3.58
C GLY A 115 7.54 -0.51 3.79
N ASP A 116 7.49 0.61 3.06
CA ASP A 116 6.35 1.54 3.08
C ASP A 116 5.29 1.03 2.09
N TYR A 117 4.63 -0.07 2.48
CA TYR A 117 3.73 -0.82 1.61
C TYR A 117 2.45 -0.06 1.29
N ASP A 118 1.98 0.81 2.18
CA ASP A 118 0.82 1.67 1.90
C ASP A 118 1.12 2.68 0.80
N SER A 119 2.24 3.40 0.89
CA SER A 119 2.67 4.34 -0.16
C SER A 119 2.99 3.61 -1.46
N ALA A 120 3.57 2.41 -1.38
CA ALA A 120 3.82 1.57 -2.54
C ALA A 120 2.52 1.17 -3.26
N ALA A 121 1.55 0.61 -2.52
CA ALA A 121 0.25 0.22 -3.06
C ALA A 121 -0.47 1.41 -3.72
N ALA A 122 -0.49 2.56 -3.04
CA ALA A 122 -1.10 3.77 -3.58
C ALA A 122 -0.42 4.22 -4.88
N THR A 123 0.91 4.23 -4.93
CA THR A 123 1.66 4.71 -6.11
C THR A 123 1.58 3.72 -7.28
N PHE A 124 1.60 2.40 -7.03
CA PHE A 124 1.33 1.41 -8.08
C PHE A 124 -0.11 1.50 -8.62
N GLY A 125 -1.08 1.72 -7.73
CA GLY A 125 -2.46 1.97 -8.11
C GLY A 125 -2.61 3.23 -8.97
N GLU A 126 -1.86 4.29 -8.65
CA GLU A 126 -1.80 5.50 -9.48
C GLU A 126 -1.22 5.20 -10.87
N LEU A 127 -0.14 4.42 -10.98
CA LEU A 127 0.40 4.00 -12.27
C LEU A 127 -0.66 3.28 -13.09
N ARG A 128 -1.33 2.29 -12.49
CA ARG A 128 -2.39 1.52 -13.13
C ARG A 128 -3.49 2.42 -13.70
N MET A 129 -3.93 3.43 -12.94
CA MET A 129 -5.03 4.30 -13.31
C MET A 129 -4.64 5.41 -14.30
N THR A 130 -3.42 5.95 -14.16
CA THR A 130 -2.97 7.13 -14.91
C THR A 130 -2.35 6.76 -16.25
N TYR A 131 -1.69 5.60 -16.35
CA TYR A 131 -1.00 5.17 -17.56
C TYR A 131 -1.50 3.80 -18.06
N PRO A 132 -2.77 3.66 -18.52
CA PRO A 132 -3.35 2.37 -18.95
C PRO A 132 -2.53 1.61 -20.00
N ASP A 133 -1.80 2.33 -20.84
CA ASP A 133 -0.99 1.75 -21.93
C ASP A 133 0.50 1.53 -21.55
N SER A 134 0.87 1.78 -20.29
CA SER A 134 2.25 1.62 -19.82
C SER A 134 2.73 0.16 -19.92
N PRO A 135 3.97 -0.08 -20.36
CA PRO A 135 4.56 -1.42 -20.31
C PRO A 135 4.70 -1.96 -18.88
N HIS A 136 4.60 -1.11 -17.86
CA HIS A 136 4.67 -1.51 -16.45
C HIS A 136 3.37 -2.06 -15.90
N GLN A 137 2.26 -1.98 -16.63
CA GLN A 137 0.91 -2.32 -16.13
C GLN A 137 0.84 -3.66 -15.39
N PHE A 138 1.36 -4.73 -15.99
CA PHE A 138 1.33 -6.05 -15.36
C PHE A 138 2.15 -6.09 -14.06
N ASN A 139 3.42 -5.66 -14.13
CA ASN A 139 4.33 -5.70 -12.98
C ASN A 139 3.86 -4.78 -11.84
N ALA A 140 3.38 -3.59 -12.17
CA ALA A 140 2.84 -2.64 -11.20
C ALA A 140 1.63 -3.23 -10.47
N GLN A 141 0.72 -3.92 -11.17
CA GLN A 141 -0.43 -4.56 -10.53
C GLN A 141 -0.05 -5.75 -9.63
N CYS A 142 0.93 -6.56 -10.05
CA CYS A 142 1.46 -7.61 -9.18
C CYS A 142 2.10 -7.04 -7.91
N LEU A 143 2.88 -5.95 -8.03
CA LEU A 143 3.49 -5.29 -6.88
C LEU A 143 2.45 -4.52 -6.04
N GLU A 144 1.40 -3.96 -6.64
CA GLU A 144 0.23 -3.39 -5.94
C GLU A 144 -0.42 -4.45 -5.05
N LEU A 145 -0.73 -5.62 -5.62
CA LEU A 145 -1.28 -6.77 -4.89
C LEU A 145 -0.38 -7.17 -3.72
N GLN A 146 0.92 -7.31 -3.95
CA GLN A 146 1.86 -7.70 -2.91
C GLN A 146 1.96 -6.63 -1.81
N SER A 147 1.98 -5.35 -2.18
CA SER A 147 2.00 -4.22 -1.25
C SER A 147 0.75 -4.21 -0.37
N LEU A 148 -0.43 -4.40 -0.95
CA LEU A 148 -1.70 -4.47 -0.20
C LEU A 148 -1.73 -5.64 0.80
N LEU A 149 -1.15 -6.78 0.44
CA LEU A 149 -1.05 -7.91 1.36
C LEU A 149 -0.08 -7.66 2.51
N LEU A 150 1.03 -6.97 2.22
CA LEU A 150 2.05 -6.63 3.21
C LEU A 150 1.63 -5.47 4.13
N SER A 151 0.73 -4.59 3.68
CA SER A 151 0.20 -3.51 4.52
C SER A 151 -0.95 -3.93 5.43
N TYR A 152 -1.47 -5.16 5.28
CA TYR A 152 -2.51 -5.68 6.17
C TYR A 152 -1.94 -5.96 7.58
N MET A 153 -2.41 -5.21 8.57
CA MET A 153 -1.94 -5.26 9.96
C MET A 153 -2.63 -6.32 10.84
N GLY A 154 -3.60 -7.07 10.28
CA GLY A 154 -4.31 -8.14 10.99
C GLY A 154 -5.78 -7.85 11.29
N PRO A 155 -6.48 -8.80 11.93
CA PRO A 155 -7.93 -8.79 12.17
C PRO A 155 -8.47 -7.55 12.88
N ASP A 156 -7.71 -6.94 13.78
CA ASP A 156 -8.15 -5.79 14.57
C ASP A 156 -8.13 -4.47 13.78
N TYR A 157 -7.49 -4.45 12.60
CA TYR A 157 -7.34 -3.26 11.76
C TYR A 157 -8.37 -3.24 10.62
N SER A 158 -8.23 -2.33 9.65
CA SER A 158 -9.12 -2.26 8.48
C SER A 158 -8.94 -3.47 7.54
N ASP A 159 -10.04 -3.98 6.98
CA ASP A 159 -10.05 -5.01 5.94
C ASP A 159 -9.82 -4.46 4.53
N ALA A 160 -9.77 -3.12 4.37
CA ALA A 160 -9.64 -2.47 3.08
C ALA A 160 -8.46 -3.00 2.23
N PRO A 161 -7.25 -3.25 2.79
CA PRO A 161 -6.16 -3.84 2.01
C PRO A 161 -6.49 -5.22 1.46
N LEU A 162 -7.19 -6.09 2.22
CA LEU A 162 -7.58 -7.42 1.75
C LEU A 162 -8.67 -7.38 0.69
N VAL A 163 -9.63 -6.46 0.83
CA VAL A 163 -10.69 -6.25 -0.16
C VAL A 163 -10.09 -5.79 -1.48
N GLU A 164 -9.18 -4.81 -1.46
CA GLU A 164 -8.51 -4.35 -2.67
C GLU A 164 -7.55 -5.39 -3.25
N ALA A 165 -6.79 -6.11 -2.41
CA ALA A 165 -5.92 -7.20 -2.85
C ALA A 165 -6.71 -8.27 -3.62
N GLU A 166 -7.87 -8.69 -3.12
CA GLU A 166 -8.71 -9.67 -3.82
C GLU A 166 -9.18 -9.16 -5.19
N LYS A 167 -9.63 -7.90 -5.25
CA LYS A 167 -10.02 -7.27 -6.52
C LYS A 167 -8.85 -7.21 -7.50
N ARG A 168 -7.64 -6.87 -7.01
CA ARG A 168 -6.43 -6.79 -7.85
C ARG A 168 -6.05 -8.17 -8.38
N ALA A 169 -5.97 -9.19 -7.52
CA ALA A 169 -5.62 -10.54 -7.95
C ALA A 169 -6.57 -11.09 -9.02
N LYS A 170 -7.88 -10.90 -8.86
CA LYS A 170 -8.88 -11.25 -9.88
C LYS A 170 -8.70 -10.45 -11.18
N ALA A 171 -8.41 -9.15 -11.07
CA ALA A 171 -8.18 -8.29 -12.23
C ALA A 171 -6.94 -8.72 -13.02
N ILE A 172 -5.83 -9.06 -12.36
CA ILE A 172 -4.59 -9.50 -13.01
C ILE A 172 -4.83 -10.72 -13.90
N VAL A 173 -5.47 -11.76 -13.36
CA VAL A 173 -5.78 -12.99 -14.11
C VAL A 173 -6.69 -12.71 -15.32
N ARG A 174 -7.64 -11.78 -15.16
CA ARG A 174 -8.58 -11.42 -16.23
C ARG A 174 -7.94 -10.56 -17.33
N LEU A 175 -7.12 -9.58 -16.96
CA LEU A 175 -6.59 -8.57 -17.87
C LEU A 175 -5.29 -9.01 -18.56
N PHE A 176 -4.48 -9.85 -17.90
CA PHE A 176 -3.18 -10.29 -18.39
C PHE A 176 -3.08 -11.82 -18.38
N PRO A 177 -3.94 -12.56 -19.11
CA PRO A 177 -4.03 -14.01 -19.00
C PRO A 177 -2.73 -14.75 -19.39
N ASN A 178 -1.99 -14.22 -20.36
CA ASN A 178 -0.75 -14.82 -20.83
C ASN A 178 0.36 -14.64 -19.78
N GLU A 179 0.51 -13.42 -19.28
CA GLU A 179 1.50 -13.06 -18.26
C GLU A 179 1.17 -13.71 -16.92
N ALA A 180 -0.11 -13.74 -16.54
CA ALA A 180 -0.58 -14.43 -15.33
C ALA A 180 -0.28 -15.93 -15.34
N THR A 181 -0.15 -16.56 -16.52
CA THR A 181 0.27 -17.96 -16.64
C THR A 181 1.72 -18.15 -16.17
N THR A 182 2.60 -17.18 -16.40
CA THR A 182 4.00 -17.25 -15.94
C THR A 182 4.11 -17.08 -14.42
N LYS A 183 3.19 -16.33 -13.81
CA LYS A 183 3.09 -16.11 -12.35
C LYS A 183 1.95 -16.89 -11.67
N GLN A 184 1.48 -17.98 -12.30
CA GLN A 184 0.26 -18.65 -11.88
C GLN A 184 0.35 -19.19 -10.44
N GLN A 185 1.52 -19.68 -10.03
CA GLN A 185 1.74 -20.16 -8.68
C GLN A 185 1.66 -19.01 -7.66
N GLU A 186 2.39 -17.92 -7.87
CA GLU A 186 2.37 -16.74 -6.98
C GLU A 186 0.95 -16.18 -6.82
N LEU A 187 0.18 -16.09 -7.92
CA LEU A 187 -1.20 -15.59 -7.88
C LEU A 187 -2.15 -16.52 -7.13
N ARG A 188 -1.97 -17.85 -7.28
CA ARG A 188 -2.75 -18.82 -6.49
C ARG A 188 -2.42 -18.72 -5.01
N GLU A 189 -1.14 -18.65 -4.66
CA GLU A 189 -0.69 -18.49 -3.27
C GLU A 189 -1.25 -17.18 -2.66
N ALA A 190 -1.21 -16.08 -3.40
CA ALA A 190 -1.80 -14.81 -2.98
C ALA A 190 -3.32 -14.93 -2.74
N MET A 191 -4.07 -15.58 -3.64
CA MET A 191 -5.51 -15.78 -3.48
C MET A 191 -5.85 -16.68 -2.28
N VAL A 192 -5.10 -17.77 -2.06
CA VAL A 192 -5.25 -18.62 -0.89
C VAL A 192 -4.94 -17.84 0.40
N ARG A 193 -3.87 -17.04 0.39
CA ARG A 193 -3.49 -16.19 1.53
C ARG A 193 -4.56 -15.16 1.84
N ILE A 194 -5.11 -14.48 0.84
CA ILE A 194 -6.22 -13.53 1.00
C ILE A 194 -7.42 -14.23 1.65
N LYS A 195 -7.80 -15.41 1.13
CA LYS A 195 -8.92 -16.18 1.68
C LYS A 195 -8.70 -16.57 3.13
N TYR A 196 -7.50 -17.04 3.46
CA TYR A 196 -7.11 -17.36 4.84
C TYR A 196 -7.22 -16.14 5.76
N LEU A 197 -6.65 -14.99 5.37
CA LEU A 197 -6.65 -13.77 6.18
C LEU A 197 -8.05 -13.20 6.41
N LYS A 198 -8.94 -13.32 5.41
CA LYS A 198 -10.34 -12.95 5.58
C LYS A 198 -11.07 -13.89 6.54
N ALA A 199 -10.83 -15.20 6.43
CA ALA A 199 -11.39 -16.17 7.37
C ALA A 199 -10.86 -15.94 8.80
N GLU A 200 -9.57 -15.68 8.98
CA GLU A 200 -8.98 -15.33 10.27
C GLU A 200 -9.68 -14.13 10.91
N ARG A 201 -9.99 -13.10 10.12
CA ARG A 201 -10.71 -11.92 10.59
C ARG A 201 -12.13 -12.23 11.06
N GLU A 202 -12.89 -12.99 10.26
CA GLU A 202 -14.25 -13.40 10.64
C GLU A 202 -14.23 -14.29 11.90
N TRP A 203 -13.21 -15.13 12.04
CA TRP A 203 -12.97 -15.95 13.23
C TRP A 203 -12.72 -15.11 14.48
N GLU A 204 -11.78 -14.17 14.43
CA GLU A 204 -11.52 -13.27 15.55
C GLU A 204 -12.74 -12.40 15.92
N SER A 205 -13.51 -11.98 14.91
CA SER A 205 -14.78 -11.27 15.13
C SER A 205 -15.80 -12.15 15.86
N GLY A 206 -15.93 -13.42 15.46
CA GLY A 206 -16.77 -14.41 16.13
C GLY A 206 -16.35 -14.67 17.59
N LEU A 207 -15.05 -14.89 17.82
CA LEU A 207 -14.49 -15.08 19.16
C LEU A 207 -14.68 -13.86 20.05
N TYR A 208 -14.47 -12.66 19.51
CA TYR A 208 -14.69 -11.42 20.24
C TYR A 208 -16.15 -11.31 20.71
N ARG A 209 -17.13 -11.52 19.82
CA ARG A 209 -18.56 -11.49 20.16
C ARG A 209 -18.94 -12.56 21.17
N GLN A 210 -18.38 -13.76 21.04
CA GLN A 210 -18.58 -14.85 21.98
C GLN A 210 -18.07 -14.48 23.38
N ARG A 211 -16.87 -13.89 23.49
CA ARG A 211 -16.31 -13.40 24.77
C ARG A 211 -17.19 -12.34 25.43
N GLN A 212 -17.88 -11.51 24.64
CA GLN A 212 -18.86 -10.53 25.15
C GLN A 212 -20.22 -11.15 25.54
N GLY A 213 -20.42 -12.46 25.32
CA GLY A 213 -21.69 -13.15 25.54
C GLY A 213 -22.76 -12.86 24.46
N GLU A 214 -22.39 -12.18 23.38
CA GLU A 214 -23.25 -11.88 22.23
C GLU A 214 -23.34 -13.11 21.30
N ASN A 215 -23.93 -14.19 21.83
CA ASN A 215 -23.91 -15.51 21.20
C ASN A 215 -24.60 -15.54 19.82
N LEU A 216 -25.67 -14.77 19.61
CA LEU A 216 -26.32 -14.68 18.29
C LEU A 216 -25.35 -14.17 17.22
N SER A 217 -24.71 -13.03 17.49
CA SER A 217 -23.73 -12.44 16.55
C SER A 217 -22.54 -13.37 16.35
N ALA A 218 -22.02 -13.98 17.42
CA ALA A 218 -20.95 -14.96 17.32
C ALA A 218 -21.35 -16.14 16.40
N ARG A 219 -22.56 -16.71 16.55
CA ARG A 219 -23.03 -17.78 15.65
C ARG A 219 -23.09 -17.33 14.19
N MET A 220 -23.51 -16.09 13.91
CA MET A 220 -23.54 -15.57 12.54
C MET A 220 -22.15 -15.52 11.90
N TYR A 221 -21.15 -15.03 12.63
CA TYR A 221 -19.75 -15.03 12.16
C TYR A 221 -19.23 -16.45 11.89
N LEU A 222 -19.49 -17.37 12.82
CA LEU A 222 -19.07 -18.77 12.69
C LEU A 222 -19.80 -19.50 11.54
N GLN A 223 -21.08 -19.22 11.31
CA GLN A 223 -21.82 -19.78 10.17
C GLN A 223 -21.24 -19.31 8.83
N ARG A 224 -20.92 -18.01 8.70
CA ARG A 224 -20.23 -17.49 7.51
C ARG A 224 -18.88 -18.16 7.26
N LEU A 225 -18.13 -18.49 8.31
CA LEU A 225 -16.88 -19.25 8.14
C LEU A 225 -17.10 -20.61 7.50
N VAL A 226 -18.15 -21.33 7.92
CA VAL A 226 -18.49 -22.64 7.37
C VAL A 226 -18.98 -22.53 5.92
N GLU A 227 -19.75 -21.50 5.61
CA GLU A 227 -20.37 -21.30 4.29
C GLU A 227 -19.37 -20.73 3.26
N ASP A 228 -18.67 -19.64 3.61
CA ASP A 228 -17.84 -18.86 2.67
C ASP A 228 -16.38 -19.33 2.64
N TYR A 229 -15.90 -19.95 3.73
CA TYR A 229 -14.50 -20.36 3.90
C TYR A 229 -14.30 -21.86 4.24
N PRO A 230 -15.01 -22.81 3.58
CA PRO A 230 -15.05 -24.23 3.97
C PRO A 230 -13.70 -24.98 3.85
N ASP A 231 -12.78 -24.45 3.06
CA ASP A 231 -11.43 -24.97 2.79
C ASP A 231 -10.36 -24.39 3.71
N THR A 232 -10.74 -23.53 4.65
CA THR A 232 -9.83 -22.95 5.65
C THR A 232 -9.92 -23.73 6.97
N PRO A 233 -8.84 -23.76 7.79
CA PRO A 233 -8.90 -24.43 9.10
C PRO A 233 -9.95 -23.82 10.03
N PHE A 234 -10.33 -22.55 9.81
CA PHE A 234 -11.33 -21.84 10.60
C PHE A 234 -12.75 -22.41 10.43
N ALA A 235 -13.08 -23.02 9.28
CA ALA A 235 -14.40 -23.63 9.08
C ALA A 235 -14.63 -24.80 10.04
N GLN A 236 -13.63 -25.68 10.21
CA GLN A 236 -13.73 -26.79 11.15
C GLN A 236 -13.85 -26.28 12.60
N SER A 237 -12.98 -25.35 13.00
CA SER A 237 -13.04 -24.75 14.34
C SER A 237 -14.37 -24.01 14.60
N ALA A 238 -14.95 -23.41 13.56
CA ALA A 238 -16.26 -22.77 13.65
C ALA A 238 -17.40 -23.77 13.85
N GLN A 239 -17.39 -24.92 13.18
CA GLN A 239 -18.37 -25.99 13.42
C GLN A 239 -18.30 -26.50 14.86
N GLU A 240 -17.09 -26.77 15.36
CA GLU A 240 -16.87 -27.23 16.73
C GLU A 240 -17.36 -26.21 17.76
N LEU A 241 -17.06 -24.93 17.56
CA LEU A 241 -17.49 -23.86 18.46
C LEU A 241 -19.01 -23.63 18.40
N LEU A 242 -19.63 -23.74 17.23
CA LEU A 242 -21.09 -23.67 17.07
C LEU A 242 -21.79 -24.74 17.91
N LEU A 243 -21.30 -25.99 17.86
CA LEU A 243 -21.82 -27.09 18.68
C LEU A 243 -21.67 -26.79 20.19
N GLN A 244 -20.53 -26.25 20.61
CA GLN A 244 -20.32 -25.83 22.00
C GLN A 244 -21.19 -24.64 22.44
N MET A 245 -21.80 -23.94 21.49
CA MET A 245 -22.68 -22.80 21.72
C MET A 245 -24.18 -23.15 21.62
N GLU A 246 -24.51 -24.41 21.34
CA GLU A 246 -25.89 -24.88 21.35
C GLU A 246 -26.51 -24.69 22.74
N GLY A 247 -27.77 -24.24 22.77
CA GLY A 247 -28.52 -24.00 24.01
C GLY A 247 -28.09 -22.75 24.81
N LYS A 248 -27.02 -22.05 24.42
CA LYS A 248 -26.66 -20.76 25.06
C LYS A 248 -27.66 -19.66 24.66
N PRO A 249 -28.03 -18.75 25.57
CA PRO A 249 -28.94 -17.65 25.24
C PRO A 249 -28.29 -16.70 24.22
N ASP A 250 -29.09 -16.19 23.29
CA ASP A 250 -28.64 -15.34 22.17
C ASP A 250 -27.96 -14.04 22.60
N ARG A 251 -28.38 -13.50 23.73
CA ARG A 251 -27.88 -12.24 24.30
C ARG A 251 -27.36 -12.48 25.73
N PRO A 252 -26.39 -11.68 26.20
CA PRO A 252 -25.93 -11.78 27.57
C PRO A 252 -27.10 -11.47 28.55
N PRO A 253 -27.12 -12.09 29.74
CA PRO A 253 -28.17 -11.85 30.73
C PRO A 253 -28.21 -10.37 31.17
N GLN A 254 -29.39 -9.76 31.10
CA GLN A 254 -29.62 -8.38 31.53
C GLN A 254 -29.87 -8.32 33.05
N TYR A 255 -28.83 -8.08 33.84
CA TYR A 255 -28.91 -8.05 35.31
C TYR A 255 -29.76 -6.88 35.86
N PHE A 256 -29.98 -5.81 35.09
CA PHE A 256 -30.77 -4.63 35.48
C PHE A 256 -32.10 -4.48 34.74
N ALA A 257 -32.59 -5.54 34.08
CA ALA A 257 -33.88 -5.55 33.38
C ALA A 257 -35.05 -4.89 34.15
N PRO A 258 -35.22 -5.10 35.49
CA PRO A 258 -36.29 -4.41 36.21
C PRO A 258 -36.09 -2.89 36.35
N LEU A 259 -34.85 -2.39 36.44
CA LEU A 259 -34.54 -0.96 36.53
C LEU A 259 -34.73 -0.24 35.19
N ILE A 260 -34.35 -0.89 34.07
CA ILE A 260 -34.51 -0.34 32.72
C ILE A 260 -35.99 -0.06 32.40
N LYS A 261 -36.88 -1.00 32.79
CA LYS A 261 -38.35 -0.83 32.66
C LYS A 261 -38.90 0.37 33.44
N VAL A 262 -38.27 0.74 34.57
CA VAL A 262 -38.67 1.89 35.39
C VAL A 262 -38.27 3.21 34.73
N PHE A 263 -37.13 3.26 34.04
CA PHE A 263 -36.59 4.48 33.46
C PHE A 263 -37.00 4.73 31.99
N ARG A 264 -37.76 3.82 31.35
CA ARG A 264 -38.17 3.93 29.92
C ARG A 264 -37.01 4.29 28.99
N VAL A 265 -35.81 3.80 29.29
CA VAL A 265 -34.66 3.90 28.38
C VAL A 265 -34.91 2.87 27.29
N ASP A 266 -34.93 3.30 26.03
CA ASP A 266 -35.07 2.38 24.90
C ASP A 266 -34.01 1.27 25.01
N ASP A 267 -34.41 0.02 24.83
CA ASP A 267 -33.56 -1.18 25.02
C ASP A 267 -32.27 -1.16 24.15
N ASP A 268 -32.21 -0.28 23.16
CA ASP A 268 -31.09 -0.11 22.24
C ASP A 268 -29.96 0.78 22.77
N GLU A 269 -30.20 1.63 23.77
CA GLU A 269 -29.15 2.42 24.42
C GLU A 269 -28.61 1.68 25.65
N ARG A 270 -27.32 1.27 25.61
CA ARG A 270 -26.66 0.47 26.66
C ARG A 270 -25.63 1.27 27.49
N PRO A 271 -26.02 2.09 28.48
CA PRO A 271 -25.08 2.79 29.37
C PRO A 271 -24.23 1.90 30.30
N TRP A 272 -24.51 0.59 30.44
CA TRP A 272 -24.02 -0.25 31.55
C TRP A 272 -23.40 -1.60 31.14
N SER A 273 -23.15 -1.86 29.85
CA SER A 273 -22.33 -3.01 29.48
C SER A 273 -20.92 -2.79 30.02
N LYS A 274 -20.46 -3.60 30.99
CA LYS A 274 -19.07 -3.54 31.45
C LYS A 274 -18.14 -3.75 30.25
N PRO A 275 -17.11 -2.92 30.04
CA PRO A 275 -16.00 -3.34 29.20
C PRO A 275 -15.41 -4.59 29.86
N GLY A 276 -15.26 -5.68 29.09
CA GLY A 276 -14.54 -6.86 29.55
C GLY A 276 -13.19 -6.42 30.12
N GLU A 277 -12.80 -7.02 31.24
CA GLU A 277 -11.57 -6.72 31.97
C GLU A 277 -10.41 -6.53 30.99
N GLN A 278 -9.93 -5.28 30.88
CA GLN A 278 -8.66 -4.99 30.24
C GLN A 278 -7.59 -5.64 31.11
N THR A 279 -7.12 -6.82 30.73
CA THR A 279 -5.87 -7.35 31.21
C THR A 279 -4.78 -6.39 30.75
N GLN A 280 -4.37 -5.50 31.64
CA GLN A 280 -3.12 -4.77 31.52
C GLN A 280 -1.97 -5.78 31.55
N GLN A 281 -1.29 -5.94 30.41
CA GLN A 281 0.12 -6.31 30.33
C GLN A 281 0.78 -5.44 29.28
#